data_AF-A0A1L6J5L4-F1
#
_entry.id   AF-A0A1L6J5L4-F1
#
_cell.length_a   1.000
_cell.length_b   1.000
_cell.length_c   1.000
_cell.angle_alpha   90.00
_cell.angle_beta   90.00
_cell.angle_gamma   90.00
#
_symmetry.space_group_name_H-M   'P 1'
#
loop_
_entity.id
_entity.type
_entity.pdbx_description
1 polymer ?
#
loop_
_entity_poly.entity_id
_entity_poly.type
_entity_poly.pdbx_seq_one_letter_code
_entity_poly.pdbx_strand_id
1 'polypeptide(L)' 'MAKPTTVKIKLVSTADTGFFYVTKKNPRTQTEKLSFRKYDPVVRKHVEFKEAKIK' A
#
# COMPACT_ATOMS: atom_id res chain seq x y z
N MET A 1 -11.35 9.31 -23.69
CA MET A 1 -11.81 9.16 -22.29
C MET A 1 -10.59 9.23 -21.39
N ALA A 2 -10.46 10.27 -20.55
CA ALA A 2 -9.29 10.41 -19.68
C ALA A 2 -9.34 9.34 -18.58
N LYS A 3 -8.35 8.45 -18.53
CA LYS A 3 -8.22 7.49 -17.44
C LYS A 3 -8.01 8.26 -16.13
N PRO A 4 -8.70 7.88 -15.03
CA PRO A 4 -8.53 8.55 -13.75
C PRO A 4 -7.07 8.53 -13.31
N THR A 5 -6.57 9.69 -12.91
CA THR A 5 -5.15 9.92 -12.61
C THR A 5 -4.69 9.18 -11.33
N THR A 6 -5.62 8.79 -10.46
CA THR A 6 -5.33 8.09 -9.21
C THR A 6 -5.77 6.63 -9.27
N VAL A 7 -4.88 5.72 -8.86
CA VAL A 7 -5.11 4.28 -8.76
C VAL A 7 -5.20 3.89 -7.29
N LYS A 8 -6.13 2.99 -6.94
CA LYS A 8 -6.16 2.38 -5.61
C LYS A 8 -5.13 1.26 -5.53
N ILE A 9 -4.33 1.26 -4.48
CA ILE A 9 -3.28 0.28 -4.21
C ILE A 9 -3.46 -0.30 -2.81
N LYS A 10 -2.90 -1.49 -2.58
CA LYS A 10 -2.80 -2.09 -1.25
C LYS A 10 -1.40 -1.86 -0.71
N LEU A 11 -1.30 -1.60 0.57
CA LEU A 11 -0.07 -1.65 1.34
C LEU A 11 -0.14 -2.92 2.17
N VAL A 12 0.67 -3.92 1.84
CA VAL A 12 0.68 -5.24 2.49
C VAL A 12 1.74 -5.25 3.57
N SER A 13 1.37 -5.72 4.77
CA SER A 13 2.30 -5.89 5.89
C SER A 13 3.41 -6.86 5.52
N THR A 14 4.67 -6.52 5.81
CA THR A 14 5.80 -7.44 5.63
C THR A 14 5.91 -8.49 6.74
N ALA A 15 5.00 -8.47 7.72
CA ALA A 15 4.96 -9.45 8.80
C ALA A 15 4.10 -10.68 8.46
N ASP A 16 3.71 -10.86 7.19
CA ASP A 16 2.96 -12.00 6.65
C ASP A 16 1.65 -12.32 7.40
N THR A 17 1.06 -11.30 8.04
CA THR A 17 -0.19 -11.41 8.79
C THR A 17 -1.44 -11.42 7.91
N GLY A 18 -1.28 -11.17 6.61
CA GLY A 18 -2.39 -10.96 5.67
C GLY A 18 -3.08 -9.59 5.83
N PHE A 19 -2.66 -8.76 6.79
CA PHE A 19 -3.23 -7.43 6.98
C PHE A 19 -2.72 -6.45 5.92
N PHE A 20 -3.63 -5.63 5.39
CA PHE A 20 -3.30 -4.61 4.40
C PHE A 20 -4.11 -3.33 4.61
N TYR A 21 -3.49 -2.21 4.27
CA TYR A 21 -4.18 -0.94 4.12
C TYR A 21 -4.51 -0.68 2.66
N VAL A 22 -5.60 0.04 2.39
CA VAL A 22 -5.92 0.55 1.06
C VAL A 22 -5.58 2.02 1.00
N THR A 23 -4.85 2.44 -0.02
CA THR A 23 -4.56 3.86 -0.27
C THR A 23 -4.70 4.19 -1.75
N LYS A 24 -4.71 5.48 -2.07
CA LYS A 24 -4.69 5.97 -3.44
C LYS A 24 -3.28 6.46 -3.76
N LYS A 25 -2.82 6.17 -4.98
CA LYS A 25 -1.54 6.64 -5.52
C LYS A 25 -1.77 7.24 -6.89
N ASN A 26 -1.06 8.32 -7.20
CA ASN A 26 -0.99 8.84 -8.55
C ASN A 26 0.28 8.28 -9.23
N PRO A 27 0.16 7.27 -10.12
CA PRO A 27 1.32 6.67 -10.78
C PRO A 27 2.05 7.62 -11.74
N ARG A 28 1.49 8.79 -12.08
CA ARG A 28 2.16 9.79 -12.94
C ARG A 28 3.17 10.63 -12.17
N THR A 29 2.92 10.90 -10.89
CA THR A 29 3.79 11.71 -10.03
C THR A 29 4.68 10.86 -9.13
N GLN A 30 4.23 9.65 -8.78
CA GLN A 30 4.99 8.70 -7.97
C GLN A 30 5.15 7.40 -8.74
N THR A 31 6.31 7.23 -9.36
CA THR A 31 6.63 6.06 -10.19
C THR A 31 7.13 4.89 -9.35
N GLU A 32 7.83 5.16 -8.26
CA GLU A 32 8.42 4.15 -7.37
C GLU A 32 7.38 3.45 -6.48
N LYS A 33 7.69 2.25 -6.00
CA LYS A 33 6.82 1.51 -5.07
C LYS A 33 6.83 2.19 -3.70
N LEU A 34 5.65 2.37 -3.12
CA LEU A 34 5.53 2.92 -1.78
C LEU A 34 5.90 1.88 -0.72
N SER A 35 6.73 2.31 0.23
CA SER A 35 6.96 1.63 1.49
C SER A 35 6.67 2.58 2.66
N PHE A 36 5.93 2.09 3.66
CA PHE A 36 5.62 2.88 4.85
C PHE A 36 5.74 2.03 6.10
N ARG A 37 6.26 2.60 7.18
CA ARG A 37 6.08 2.00 8.50
C ARG A 37 4.70 2.34 9.04
N LYS A 38 3.87 1.32 9.26
CA LYS A 38 2.53 1.45 9.84
C LYS A 38 2.31 0.39 10.91
N TYR A 39 1.31 0.63 11.76
CA TYR A 39 0.91 -0.33 12.77
C TYR A 39 0.24 -1.54 12.11
N ASP A 40 0.69 -2.73 12.45
CA ASP A 40 -0.02 -3.97 12.16
C ASP A 40 -0.78 -4.43 13.42
N PRO A 41 -2.13 -4.48 13.39
CA PRO A 41 -2.93 -4.86 14.55
C PRO A 41 -2.78 -6.34 14.94
N VAL A 42 -2.28 -7.19 14.04
CA VAL A 42 -2.09 -8.63 14.31
C VAL A 42 -0.81 -8.85 15.11
N VAL A 43 0.32 -8.23 14.70
CA VAL A 43 1.59 -8.29 15.46
C VAL A 43 1.67 -7.26 16.59
N ARG A 44 0.75 -6.28 16.59
CA ARG A 44 0.69 -5.16 17.53
C ARG A 44 1.95 -4.29 17.54
N LYS A 45 2.60 -4.15 16.39
CA LYS A 45 3.86 -3.41 16.23
C LYS A 45 3.83 -2.60 14.94
N HIS A 46 4.67 -1.57 14.88
CA HIS A 46 4.93 -0.86 13.63
C HIS A 46 5.89 -1.66 12.77
N VAL A 47 5.40 -2.11 11.62
CA VAL A 47 6.16 -2.89 10.65
C VAL A 47 6.15 -2.17 9.30
N GLU A 48 7.01 -2.61 8.40
CA GLU A 48 7.04 -2.06 7.05
C GLU A 48 5.84 -2.62 6.26
N PHE A 49 5.23 -1.76 5.46
CA PHE A 49 4.17 -2.12 4.54
C PHE A 49 4.61 -1.76 3.13
N LYS A 50 4.47 -2.71 2.19
CA LYS A 50 4.90 -2.55 0.80
C LYS A 50 3.72 -2.48 -0.16
N GLU A 51 3.86 -1.65 -1.19
CA GLU A 51 2.84 -1.51 -2.24
C GLU A 51 2.64 -2.80 -3.03
N ALA A 52 1.38 -3.22 -3.13
CA ALA A 52 0.88 -4.28 -3.99
C ALA A 52 -0.33 -3.80 -4.80
N LYS A 53 -0.53 -4.40 -5.98
CA LYS A 53 -1.68 -4.10 -6.83
C LYS A 53 -2.96 -4.66 -6.20
N ILE A 54 -4.04 -3.89 -6.31
CA ILE A 54 -5.39 -4.43 -6.13
C ILE A 54 -5.73 -5.21 -7.39
N LYS A 55 -6.01 -6.51 -7.23
CA LYS A 55 -6.63 -7.32 -8.28
C LYS A 55 -8.11 -6.96 -8.38
#